data_AF-A0A820U6C0-F1
#
_entry.id   AF-A0A820U6C0-F1
#
_cell.length_a   1.000
_cell.length_b   1.000
_cell.length_c   1.000
_cell.angle_alpha   90.00
_cell.angle_beta   90.00
_cell.angle_gamma   90.00
#
_symmetry.space_group_name_H-M   'P 1'
#
loop_
_entity.id
_entity.type
_entity.pdbx_description
1 polymer ?
#
loop_
_entity_poly.entity_id
_entity_poly.type
_entity_poly.pdbx_seq_one_letter_code
_entity_poly.pdbx_strand_id
1 'polypeptide(L)'
;MFVFTNARSTFFTPGTTSALLRGLLKKHREDQNVEVPFVKENTFFFDSESFRYLALRKNGIQLDNEQTLSYIRSWDHSVKEYARLMKFIATRPLHGVKKTLSLNEAEQLIRKLSRPIAEIARLIEENIQLAKECKKKVLNKSDIVLKGIPQNKAAVKPLQHPRTVCMSDKCRRAVLVGDETKMEYRSICHDVCYLKSVVQERLSDPELEYCEVMDPDNGKIFHIFFYYYLDDL
;
A
#
# COMPACT_ATOMS: atom_id res chain seq x y z
N MET A 1 -40.37 -7.55 -11.56
CA MET A 1 -40.94 -6.29 -12.09
C MET A 1 -40.66 -6.28 -13.57
N PHE A 2 -41.65 -5.97 -14.40
CA PHE A 2 -41.54 -6.02 -15.85
C PHE A 2 -41.80 -4.64 -16.44
N VAL A 3 -40.91 -4.21 -17.32
CA VAL A 3 -40.95 -2.89 -17.93
C VAL A 3 -40.91 -3.09 -19.44
N PHE A 4 -41.94 -2.61 -20.13
CA PHE A 4 -42.07 -2.69 -21.58
C PHE A 4 -41.94 -1.29 -22.16
N THR A 5 -41.04 -1.12 -23.13
CA THR A 5 -40.87 0.11 -23.90
C THR A 5 -41.55 -0.02 -25.26
N ASN A 6 -41.70 1.09 -26.00
CA ASN A 6 -42.43 1.13 -27.28
C ASN A 6 -43.88 0.61 -27.17
N ALA A 7 -44.50 0.82 -26.00
CA ALA A 7 -45.77 0.19 -25.66
C ALA A 7 -46.96 0.76 -26.45
N ARG A 8 -46.81 1.92 -27.12
CA ARG A 8 -47.87 2.49 -27.97
C ARG A 8 -48.23 1.57 -29.13
N SER A 9 -47.24 0.91 -29.74
CA SER A 9 -47.46 -0.05 -30.83
C SER A 9 -48.32 -1.25 -30.43
N THR A 10 -48.38 -1.56 -29.13
CA THR A 10 -49.15 -2.65 -28.54
C THR A 10 -50.31 -2.15 -27.67
N PHE A 11 -50.75 -0.91 -27.85
CA PHE A 11 -51.82 -0.27 -27.07
C PHE A 11 -51.61 -0.38 -25.54
N PHE A 12 -50.37 -0.23 -25.10
CA PHE A 12 -49.95 -0.35 -23.71
C PHE A 12 -50.25 -1.71 -23.08
N THR A 13 -50.08 -2.76 -23.90
CA THR A 13 -50.16 -4.15 -23.47
C THR A 13 -48.86 -4.89 -23.82
N PRO A 14 -48.58 -6.05 -23.20
CA PRO A 14 -47.36 -6.79 -23.49
C PRO A 14 -47.41 -7.55 -24.84
N GLY A 15 -48.54 -7.49 -25.56
CA GLY A 15 -48.70 -8.08 -26.89
C GLY A 15 -48.31 -9.56 -26.95
N THR A 16 -47.66 -9.93 -28.05
CA THR A 16 -47.15 -11.30 -28.30
C THR A 16 -46.05 -11.72 -27.32
N THR A 17 -45.29 -10.76 -26.77
CA THR A 17 -44.26 -11.02 -25.76
C THR A 17 -44.83 -11.61 -24.47
N SER A 18 -46.12 -11.38 -24.19
CA SER A 18 -46.78 -11.93 -23.00
C SER A 18 -46.75 -13.46 -22.95
N ALA A 19 -46.98 -14.14 -24.08
CA ALA A 19 -46.99 -15.60 -24.15
C ALA A 19 -45.59 -16.18 -23.93
N LEU A 20 -44.59 -15.59 -24.60
CA LEU A 20 -43.18 -15.97 -24.45
C LEU A 20 -42.70 -15.79 -23.01
N LEU A 21 -43.01 -14.64 -22.41
CA LEU A 21 -42.63 -14.34 -21.03
C LEU A 21 -43.30 -15.30 -20.04
N ARG A 22 -44.58 -15.63 -20.22
CA ARG A 22 -45.26 -16.63 -19.38
C ARG A 22 -44.62 -18.01 -19.50
N GLY A 23 -44.21 -18.42 -20.69
CA GLY A 23 -43.46 -19.66 -20.91
C GLY A 23 -42.12 -19.68 -20.16
N LEU A 24 -41.36 -18.59 -20.25
CA LEU A 24 -40.09 -18.43 -19.54
C LEU A 24 -40.27 -18.47 -18.01
N LEU A 25 -41.28 -17.79 -17.50
CA LEU A 25 -41.59 -17.78 -16.07
C LEU A 25 -42.05 -19.14 -15.55
N LYS A 26 -42.81 -19.89 -16.37
CA LYS A 26 -43.20 -21.26 -16.06
C LYS A 26 -41.97 -22.17 -15.92
N LYS A 27 -41.07 -22.13 -16.90
CA LYS A 27 -39.82 -22.89 -16.87
C LYS A 27 -38.95 -22.51 -15.67
N HIS A 28 -38.80 -21.20 -15.39
CA HIS A 28 -38.05 -20.74 -14.23
C HIS A 28 -38.63 -21.25 -12.90
N ARG A 29 -39.96 -21.27 -12.78
CA ARG A 29 -40.66 -21.83 -11.61
C ARG A 29 -40.35 -23.32 -11.44
N GLU A 30 -40.35 -24.08 -12.53
CA GLU A 30 -39.99 -25.50 -12.53
C GLU A 30 -38.53 -25.72 -12.11
N ASP A 31 -37.60 -24.90 -12.63
CA ASP A 31 -36.16 -25.05 -12.41
C ASP A 31 -35.71 -24.57 -11.01
N GLN A 32 -36.32 -23.52 -10.46
CA GLN A 32 -35.83 -22.83 -9.25
C GLN A 32 -36.81 -22.88 -8.09
N ASN A 33 -38.02 -23.43 -8.28
CA ASN A 33 -39.10 -23.44 -7.29
C ASN A 33 -39.44 -22.03 -6.74
N VAL A 34 -39.18 -20.98 -7.53
CA VAL A 34 -39.49 -19.59 -7.21
C VAL A 34 -40.54 -19.07 -8.19
N GLU A 35 -41.65 -18.56 -7.65
CA GLU A 35 -42.70 -17.94 -8.44
C GLU A 35 -42.46 -16.43 -8.59
N VAL A 36 -42.34 -15.98 -9.84
CA VAL A 36 -42.28 -14.56 -10.17
C VAL A 36 -43.62 -14.16 -10.78
N PRO A 37 -44.49 -13.43 -10.06
CA PRO A 37 -45.83 -13.11 -10.55
C PRO A 37 -45.74 -12.21 -11.78
N PHE A 38 -46.53 -12.46 -12.82
CA PHE A 38 -46.66 -11.57 -13.99
C PHE A 38 -48.09 -11.03 -14.07
N VAL A 39 -48.30 -9.91 -13.39
CA VAL A 39 -49.60 -9.29 -13.14
C VAL A 39 -49.54 -7.79 -13.43
N LYS A 40 -50.70 -7.12 -13.45
CA LYS A 40 -50.78 -5.70 -13.80
C LYS A 40 -49.97 -4.84 -12.82
N GLU A 41 -49.99 -5.18 -11.54
CA GLU A 41 -49.41 -4.40 -10.45
C GLU A 41 -47.88 -4.25 -10.59
N ASN A 42 -47.21 -5.24 -11.18
CA ASN A 42 -45.75 -5.26 -11.32
C ASN A 42 -45.26 -5.19 -12.77
N THR A 43 -46.16 -4.86 -13.70
CA THR A 43 -45.90 -4.72 -15.14
C THR A 43 -46.20 -3.29 -15.57
N PHE A 44 -45.26 -2.63 -16.22
CA PHE A 44 -45.32 -1.19 -16.55
C PHE A 44 -45.04 -0.94 -18.03
N PHE A 45 -45.73 0.03 -18.62
CA PHE A 45 -45.68 0.31 -20.06
C PHE A 45 -45.27 1.75 -20.35
N PHE A 46 -44.12 1.91 -20.98
CA PHE A 46 -43.56 3.20 -21.35
C PHE A 46 -43.50 3.34 -22.86
N ASP A 47 -43.61 4.58 -23.32
CA ASP A 47 -43.39 4.93 -24.71
C ASP A 47 -42.24 5.93 -24.84
N SER A 48 -41.39 5.72 -25.84
CA SER A 48 -40.20 6.53 -26.12
C SER A 48 -40.45 7.60 -27.18
N GLU A 49 -41.68 7.72 -27.68
CA GLU A 49 -42.06 8.65 -28.75
C GLU A 49 -41.89 10.13 -28.37
N SER A 50 -41.79 10.45 -27.09
CA SER A 50 -41.47 11.80 -26.61
C SER A 50 -40.09 12.28 -27.07
N PHE A 51 -39.09 11.40 -27.13
CA PHE A 51 -37.78 11.73 -27.72
C PHE A 51 -37.88 11.99 -29.22
N ARG A 52 -38.72 11.21 -29.91
CA ARG A 52 -38.98 11.37 -31.34
C ARG A 52 -39.66 12.72 -31.61
N TYR A 53 -40.65 13.09 -30.81
CA TYR A 53 -41.30 14.40 -30.86
C TYR A 53 -40.28 15.54 -30.71
N LEU A 54 -39.40 15.48 -29.71
CA LEU A 54 -38.36 16.49 -29.51
C LEU A 54 -37.40 16.60 -30.70
N ALA A 55 -37.00 15.46 -31.29
CA ALA A 55 -36.15 15.43 -32.47
C ALA A 55 -36.83 16.08 -33.69
N LEU A 56 -38.12 15.78 -33.93
CA LEU A 56 -38.89 16.37 -35.03
C LEU A 56 -38.99 17.89 -34.88
N ARG A 57 -39.29 18.37 -33.66
CA ARG A 57 -39.36 19.81 -33.35
C ARG A 57 -38.02 20.51 -33.53
N LYS A 58 -36.91 19.88 -33.12
CA LYS A 58 -35.55 20.42 -33.31
C LYS A 58 -35.19 20.56 -34.80
N ASN A 59 -35.67 19.66 -35.65
CA ASN A 59 -35.45 19.69 -37.10
C ASN A 59 -36.44 20.58 -37.85
N GLY A 60 -37.30 21.34 -37.16
CA GLY A 60 -38.28 22.24 -37.79
C GLY A 60 -39.43 21.51 -38.50
N ILE A 61 -39.61 20.21 -38.25
CA ILE A 61 -40.71 19.44 -38.84
C ILE A 61 -42.00 19.79 -38.09
N GLN A 62 -42.97 20.32 -38.83
CA GLN A 62 -44.30 20.62 -38.30
C GLN A 62 -45.13 19.35 -38.27
N LEU A 63 -45.77 19.12 -37.13
CA LEU A 63 -46.72 18.03 -36.94
C LEU A 63 -48.12 18.62 -37.02
N ASP A 64 -49.03 17.86 -37.61
CA ASP A 64 -50.45 18.22 -37.55
C ASP A 64 -51.00 18.07 -36.12
N ASN A 65 -52.25 18.50 -35.93
CA ASN A 65 -52.91 18.45 -34.63
C ASN A 65 -53.11 17.00 -34.14
N GLU A 66 -53.42 16.05 -35.01
CA GLU A 66 -53.66 14.66 -34.63
C GLU A 66 -52.37 13.97 -34.18
N GLN A 67 -51.29 14.17 -34.94
CA GLN A 67 -49.95 13.70 -34.63
C GLN A 67 -49.49 14.24 -33.28
N THR A 68 -49.64 15.56 -33.07
CA THR A 68 -49.26 16.22 -31.82
C THR A 68 -50.06 15.67 -30.64
N LEU A 69 -51.38 15.55 -30.77
CA LEU A 69 -52.23 14.95 -29.74
C LEU A 69 -51.82 13.52 -29.43
N SER A 70 -51.40 12.75 -30.42
CA SER A 70 -50.97 11.38 -30.18
C SER A 70 -49.64 11.28 -29.41
N TYR A 71 -48.70 12.21 -29.61
CA TYR A 71 -47.49 12.29 -28.78
C TYR A 71 -47.81 12.71 -27.35
N ILE A 72 -48.72 13.68 -27.17
CA ILE A 72 -49.17 14.13 -25.84
C ILE A 72 -49.81 12.96 -25.06
N ARG A 73 -50.73 12.21 -25.69
CA ARG A 73 -51.36 11.05 -25.04
C ARG A 73 -50.35 9.99 -24.61
N SER A 74 -49.37 9.71 -25.46
CA SER A 74 -48.29 8.77 -25.18
C SER A 74 -47.41 9.22 -24.00
N TRP A 75 -47.08 10.52 -23.96
CA TRP A 75 -46.35 11.14 -22.86
C TRP A 75 -47.12 11.03 -21.54
N ASP A 76 -48.38 11.44 -21.52
CA ASP A 76 -49.23 11.41 -20.33
C ASP A 76 -49.37 9.99 -19.77
N HIS A 77 -49.50 8.99 -20.66
CA HIS A 77 -49.53 7.59 -20.24
C HIS A 77 -48.20 7.18 -19.58
N SER A 78 -47.07 7.49 -20.22
CA SER A 78 -45.74 7.14 -19.72
C SER A 78 -45.42 7.81 -18.38
N VAL A 79 -45.84 9.06 -18.16
CA VAL A 79 -45.71 9.76 -16.88
C VAL A 79 -46.55 9.11 -15.79
N LYS A 80 -47.80 8.73 -16.09
CA LYS A 80 -48.66 8.01 -15.13
C LYS A 80 -48.09 6.65 -14.76
N GLU A 81 -47.57 5.91 -15.74
CA GLU A 81 -46.92 4.63 -15.51
C GLU A 81 -45.62 4.76 -14.73
N TYR A 82 -44.84 5.83 -14.95
CA TYR A 82 -43.66 6.14 -14.15
C TYR A 82 -44.02 6.39 -12.69
N ALA A 83 -45.05 7.21 -12.43
CA ALA A 83 -45.52 7.46 -11.08
C ALA A 83 -45.99 6.16 -10.40
N ARG A 84 -46.68 5.28 -11.14
CA ARG A 84 -47.10 3.96 -10.66
C ARG A 84 -45.90 3.06 -10.34
N LEU A 85 -44.88 3.07 -11.19
CA LEU A 85 -43.62 2.34 -10.99
C LEU A 85 -42.89 2.83 -9.74
N MET A 86 -42.72 4.14 -9.59
CA MET A 86 -42.03 4.71 -8.42
C MET A 86 -42.77 4.39 -7.12
N LYS A 87 -44.11 4.50 -7.12
CA LYS A 87 -44.93 4.07 -5.98
C LYS A 87 -44.78 2.57 -5.69
N PHE A 88 -44.75 1.74 -6.73
CA PHE A 88 -44.52 0.31 -6.58
C PHE A 88 -43.16 0.04 -5.94
N ILE A 89 -42.08 0.66 -6.41
CA ILE A 89 -40.73 0.47 -5.85
C ILE A 89 -40.68 0.94 -4.39
N ALA A 90 -41.21 2.13 -4.09
CA ALA A 90 -41.17 2.70 -2.75
C ALA A 90 -41.95 1.89 -1.70
N THR A 91 -42.97 1.14 -2.11
CA THR A 91 -43.79 0.30 -1.20
C THR A 91 -43.22 -1.09 -0.97
N ARG A 92 -42.21 -1.51 -1.74
CA ARG A 92 -41.60 -2.84 -1.55
C ARG A 92 -40.62 -2.82 -0.38
N PRO A 93 -40.57 -3.91 0.41
CA PRO A 93 -39.57 -4.02 1.45
C PRO A 93 -38.19 -3.89 0.81
N LEU A 94 -37.35 -3.02 1.36
CA LEU A 94 -35.95 -2.94 0.99
C LEU A 94 -35.35 -4.33 1.24
N HIS A 95 -35.06 -5.06 0.17
CA HIS A 95 -34.19 -6.21 0.25
C HIS A 95 -32.90 -5.76 0.96
N GLY A 96 -32.37 -6.56 1.89
CA GLY A 96 -31.15 -6.24 2.64
C GLY A 96 -29.92 -6.19 1.74
N VAL A 97 -29.78 -5.12 0.95
CA VAL A 97 -28.74 -4.91 -0.07
C VAL A 97 -27.34 -5.01 0.53
N LYS A 98 -27.20 -4.74 1.83
CA LYS A 98 -25.94 -4.92 2.59
C LYS A 98 -25.33 -6.31 2.41
N LYS A 99 -26.13 -7.38 2.38
CA LYS A 99 -25.61 -8.75 2.25
C LYS A 99 -25.09 -9.03 0.84
N THR A 100 -25.83 -8.60 -0.18
CA THR A 100 -25.43 -8.77 -1.60
C THR A 100 -24.27 -7.87 -1.98
N LEU A 101 -24.24 -6.64 -1.46
CA LEU A 101 -23.13 -5.72 -1.63
C LEU A 101 -21.85 -6.29 -0.98
N SER A 102 -21.95 -6.78 0.26
CA SER A 102 -20.82 -7.39 0.96
C SER A 102 -20.28 -8.62 0.24
N LEU A 103 -21.14 -9.49 -0.32
CA LEU A 103 -20.70 -10.64 -1.12
C LEU A 103 -19.99 -10.21 -2.40
N ASN A 104 -20.53 -9.23 -3.13
CA ASN A 104 -19.91 -8.71 -4.35
C ASN A 104 -18.59 -7.99 -4.07
N GLU A 105 -18.50 -7.23 -2.97
CA GLU A 105 -17.28 -6.61 -2.50
C GLU A 105 -16.22 -7.65 -2.12
N ALA A 106 -16.62 -8.71 -1.40
CA ALA A 106 -15.73 -9.83 -1.08
C ALA A 106 -15.23 -10.53 -2.35
N GLU A 107 -16.09 -10.79 -3.33
CA GLU A 107 -15.69 -11.37 -4.61
C GLU A 107 -14.68 -10.47 -5.36
N GLN A 108 -14.97 -9.17 -5.44
CA GLN A 108 -14.05 -8.21 -6.07
C GLN A 108 -12.71 -8.15 -5.35
N LEU A 109 -12.72 -8.23 -4.02
CA LEU A 109 -11.50 -8.23 -3.20
C LEU A 109 -10.68 -9.49 -3.44
N ILE A 110 -11.30 -10.67 -3.47
CA ILE A 110 -10.65 -11.94 -3.82
C ILE A 110 -10.02 -11.86 -5.22
N ARG A 111 -10.76 -11.34 -6.21
CA ARG A 111 -10.25 -11.15 -7.58
C ARG A 111 -9.06 -10.20 -7.65
N LYS A 112 -9.06 -9.13 -6.84
CA LYS A 112 -7.96 -8.16 -6.78
C LYS A 112 -6.74 -8.70 -6.04
N LEU A 113 -6.92 -9.57 -5.04
CA LEU A 113 -5.83 -10.15 -4.26
C LEU A 113 -5.13 -11.31 -4.96
N SER A 114 -5.79 -12.02 -5.86
CA SER A 114 -5.20 -13.19 -6.53
C SER A 114 -3.89 -12.87 -7.26
N ARG A 115 -3.83 -11.74 -7.98
CA ARG A 115 -2.63 -11.29 -8.69
C ARG A 115 -1.46 -10.93 -7.76
N PRO A 116 -1.59 -10.03 -6.77
CA PRO A 116 -0.47 -9.70 -5.89
C PRO A 116 -0.01 -10.90 -5.07
N ILE A 117 -0.90 -11.82 -4.67
CA ILE A 117 -0.50 -13.06 -3.99
C ILE A 117 0.37 -13.94 -4.91
N ALA A 118 -0.01 -14.11 -6.17
CA ALA A 118 0.80 -14.86 -7.14
C ALA A 118 2.15 -14.20 -7.41
N GLU A 119 2.20 -12.88 -7.52
CA GLU A 119 3.44 -12.11 -7.68
C GLU A 119 4.36 -12.26 -6.46
N ILE A 120 3.81 -12.16 -5.24
CA ILE A 120 4.56 -12.37 -4.00
C ILE A 120 5.10 -13.81 -3.91
N ALA A 121 4.29 -14.82 -4.23
CA ALA A 121 4.71 -16.21 -4.21
C ALA A 121 5.89 -16.45 -5.17
N ARG A 122 5.80 -15.91 -6.39
CA ARG A 122 6.89 -15.98 -7.38
C ARG A 122 8.16 -15.30 -6.88
N LEU A 123 8.05 -14.10 -6.31
CA LEU A 123 9.20 -13.36 -5.76
C LEU A 123 9.88 -14.10 -4.60
N ILE A 124 9.09 -14.73 -3.73
CA ILE A 124 9.63 -15.57 -2.65
C ILE A 124 10.43 -16.74 -3.23
N GLU A 125 9.89 -17.42 -4.24
CA GLU A 125 10.54 -18.57 -4.87
C GLU A 125 11.83 -18.16 -5.61
N GLU A 126 11.80 -17.03 -6.32
CA GLU A 126 12.99 -16.44 -6.97
C GLU A 126 14.07 -16.10 -5.95
N ASN A 127 13.71 -15.46 -4.83
CA ASN A 127 14.66 -15.13 -3.77
C ASN A 127 15.27 -16.38 -3.13
N ILE A 128 14.46 -17.42 -2.89
CA ILE A 128 14.95 -18.72 -2.37
C ILE A 128 15.93 -19.34 -3.36
N GLN A 129 15.63 -19.31 -4.66
CA GLN A 129 16.49 -19.87 -5.68
C GLN A 129 17.81 -19.11 -5.79
N LEU A 130 17.77 -17.77 -5.81
CA LEU A 130 18.95 -16.92 -5.78
C LEU A 130 19.82 -17.18 -4.55
N ALA A 131 19.21 -17.32 -3.37
CA ALA A 131 19.93 -17.64 -2.14
C ALA A 131 20.63 -19.01 -2.22
N LYS A 132 19.95 -20.03 -2.77
CA LYS A 132 20.54 -21.36 -3.01
C LYS A 132 21.69 -21.31 -3.99
N GLU A 133 21.56 -20.54 -5.08
CA GLU A 133 22.61 -20.37 -6.08
C GLU A 133 23.82 -19.62 -5.52
N CYS A 134 23.61 -18.54 -4.76
CA CYS A 134 24.68 -17.85 -4.04
C CYS A 134 25.39 -18.81 -3.08
N LYS A 135 24.65 -19.61 -2.30
CA LYS A 135 25.22 -20.61 -1.40
C LYS A 135 26.06 -21.65 -2.15
N LYS A 136 25.56 -22.16 -3.29
CA LYS A 136 26.32 -23.08 -4.15
C LYS A 136 27.57 -22.43 -4.75
N LYS A 137 27.49 -21.18 -5.20
CA LYS A 137 28.66 -20.42 -5.72
C LYS A 137 29.73 -20.20 -4.65
N VAL A 138 29.32 -19.96 -3.40
CA VAL A 138 30.24 -19.86 -2.26
C VAL A 138 30.88 -21.21 -1.93
N LEU A 139 30.12 -22.30 -1.98
CA LEU A 139 30.62 -23.65 -1.67
C LEU A 139 31.47 -24.27 -2.80
N ASN A 140 31.14 -24.02 -4.07
CA ASN A 140 31.83 -24.60 -5.23
C ASN A 140 33.06 -23.82 -5.66
N LYS A 141 33.25 -22.58 -5.18
CA LYS A 141 34.54 -21.91 -5.28
C LYS A 141 35.42 -22.42 -4.13
N SER A 142 36.15 -23.50 -4.40
CA SER A 142 37.33 -23.89 -3.60
C SER A 142 38.40 -22.78 -3.51
N ASP A 143 38.24 -21.70 -4.29
CA ASP A 143 39.05 -20.48 -4.25
C ASP A 143 38.26 -19.22 -3.82
N ILE A 144 37.26 -19.36 -2.95
CA ILE A 144 37.12 -18.37 -1.87
C ILE A 144 37.99 -18.86 -0.71
N VAL A 145 39.27 -19.14 -1.02
CA VAL A 145 40.35 -18.55 -0.24
C VAL A 145 39.88 -17.14 0.06
N LEU A 146 39.74 -16.83 1.35
CA LEU A 146 40.15 -15.59 1.99
C LEU A 146 41.10 -14.74 1.11
N LYS A 147 40.66 -14.23 -0.04
CA LYS A 147 41.28 -13.09 -0.71
C LYS A 147 40.87 -11.95 0.17
N GLY A 148 41.74 -11.74 1.14
CA GLY A 148 41.45 -11.08 2.38
C GLY A 148 40.64 -9.83 2.15
N ILE A 149 39.47 -9.77 2.78
CA ILE A 149 39.27 -8.63 3.66
C ILE A 149 40.53 -8.65 4.52
N PRO A 150 41.44 -7.66 4.44
CA PRO A 150 42.51 -7.57 5.41
C PRO A 150 41.83 -7.33 6.74
N GLN A 151 41.49 -8.42 7.42
CA GLN A 151 41.29 -8.37 8.84
C GLN A 151 42.68 -8.18 9.36
N ASN A 152 43.05 -6.92 9.60
CA ASN A 152 44.13 -6.62 10.51
C ASN A 152 43.78 -7.36 11.79
N LYS A 153 44.38 -8.54 12.00
CA LYS A 153 44.26 -9.30 13.23
C LYS A 153 45.12 -8.58 14.25
N ALA A 154 44.52 -7.52 14.71
CA ALA A 154 44.95 -6.64 15.75
C ALA A 154 44.94 -7.42 17.08
N ALA A 155 46.10 -7.90 17.52
CA ALA A 155 46.24 -8.45 18.87
C ALA A 155 46.32 -7.30 19.89
N VAL A 156 45.24 -7.09 20.64
CA VAL A 156 45.18 -6.08 21.70
C VAL A 156 46.09 -6.54 22.85
N LYS A 157 47.25 -5.90 23.02
CA LYS A 157 48.14 -6.14 24.16
C LYS A 157 47.88 -5.08 25.24
N PRO A 158 47.54 -5.49 26.48
CA PRO A 158 47.42 -4.54 27.58
C PRO A 158 48.75 -3.84 27.84
N LEU A 159 48.69 -2.53 28.02
CA LEU A 159 49.82 -1.75 28.49
C LEU A 159 50.06 -2.06 29.97
N GLN A 160 51.33 -2.09 30.37
CA GLN A 160 51.73 -2.27 31.77
C GLN A 160 51.32 -1.08 32.64
N HIS A 161 51.25 0.10 32.04
CA HIS A 161 50.91 1.35 32.69
C HIS A 161 49.92 2.15 31.83
N PRO A 162 48.96 2.84 32.46
CA PRO A 162 48.11 3.80 31.79
C PRO A 162 48.91 4.86 31.01
N ARG A 163 48.35 5.27 29.87
CA ARG A 163 48.80 6.43 29.09
C ARG A 163 47.74 7.52 29.16
N THR A 164 48.16 8.77 29.09
CA THR A 164 47.22 9.90 29.11
C THR A 164 47.48 10.86 27.93
N VAL A 165 46.41 11.45 27.40
CA VAL A 165 46.43 12.38 26.27
C VAL A 165 45.45 13.52 26.50
N CYS A 166 45.90 14.77 26.35
CA CYS A 166 45.05 15.93 26.58
C CYS A 166 44.21 16.31 25.34
N MET A 167 43.17 17.13 25.54
CA MET A 167 42.36 17.69 24.44
C MET A 167 42.89 19.03 23.89
N SER A 168 44.12 19.40 24.22
CA SER A 168 44.74 20.59 23.63
C SER A 168 44.85 20.44 22.11
N ASP A 169 44.58 21.51 21.36
CA ASP A 169 44.72 21.50 19.89
C ASP A 169 46.16 21.26 19.43
N LYS A 170 47.14 21.40 20.34
CA LYS A 170 48.54 20.98 20.11
C LYS A 170 48.72 19.46 20.08
N CYS A 171 47.85 18.72 20.77
CA CYS A 171 47.97 17.27 20.95
C CYS A 171 46.92 16.46 20.17
N ARG A 172 45.97 17.11 19.48
CA ARG A 172 44.93 16.45 18.68
C ARG A 172 44.78 17.02 17.26
N ARG A 173 44.14 16.26 16.39
CA ARG A 173 43.67 16.68 15.06
C ARG A 173 42.33 16.03 14.75
N ALA A 174 41.44 16.74 14.09
CA ALA A 174 40.24 16.15 13.48
C ALA A 174 40.60 15.53 12.12
N VAL A 175 40.20 14.28 11.92
CA VAL A 175 40.44 13.52 10.68
C VAL A 175 39.12 13.00 10.15
N LEU A 176 38.89 13.14 8.85
CA LEU A 176 37.73 12.57 8.17
C LEU A 176 37.99 11.11 7.86
N VAL A 177 37.14 10.22 8.38
CA VAL A 177 37.19 8.78 8.13
C VAL A 177 35.82 8.35 7.61
N GLY A 178 35.68 8.31 6.28
CA GLY A 178 34.37 8.17 5.62
C GLY A 178 33.54 9.45 5.76
N ASP A 179 32.29 9.32 6.18
CA ASP A 179 31.36 10.45 6.42
C ASP A 179 31.43 10.99 7.86
N GLU A 180 32.29 10.42 8.72
CA GLU A 180 32.44 10.81 10.12
C GLU A 180 33.74 11.57 10.38
N THR A 181 33.68 12.60 11.22
CA THR A 181 34.86 13.28 11.75
C THR A 181 35.29 12.61 13.05
N LYS A 182 36.49 12.03 13.07
CA LYS A 182 37.09 11.40 14.25
C LYS A 182 38.24 12.24 14.79
N MET A 183 38.45 12.21 16.11
CA MET A 183 39.61 12.85 16.74
C MET A 183 40.78 11.88 16.81
N GLU A 184 41.94 12.33 16.34
CA GLU A 184 43.22 11.62 16.41
C GLU A 184 44.17 12.38 17.34
N TYR A 185 44.76 11.69 18.31
CA TYR A 185 45.78 12.26 19.19
C TYR A 185 47.16 12.12 18.56
N ARG A 186 47.86 13.25 18.36
CA ARG A 186 49.18 13.30 17.72
C ARG A 186 50.33 12.90 18.65
N SER A 187 50.14 13.07 19.95
CA SER A 187 51.20 12.89 20.94
C SER A 187 50.65 12.32 22.23
N ILE A 188 51.34 11.31 22.77
CA ILE A 188 51.12 10.82 24.13
C ILE A 188 51.62 11.88 25.11
N CYS A 189 50.77 12.35 26.02
CA CYS A 189 51.13 13.40 26.97
C CYS A 189 51.90 12.86 28.17
N HIS A 190 51.56 11.64 28.60
CA HIS A 190 52.24 10.89 29.66
C HIS A 190 52.24 9.40 29.29
N ASP A 191 53.43 8.82 29.07
CA ASP A 191 53.58 7.45 28.56
C ASP A 191 53.51 6.38 29.66
N VAL A 192 53.96 6.71 30.87
CA VAL A 192 54.00 5.80 32.02
C VAL A 192 53.32 6.46 33.21
N CYS A 193 52.00 6.34 33.29
CA CYS A 193 51.23 6.88 34.41
C CYS A 193 51.06 5.81 35.51
N TYR A 194 51.26 6.20 36.76
CA TYR A 194 51.16 5.30 37.92
C TYR A 194 49.80 5.34 38.63
N LEU A 195 48.81 6.04 38.07
CA LEU A 195 47.45 6.08 38.60
C LEU A 195 46.81 4.69 38.47
N LYS A 196 46.21 4.20 39.56
CA LYS A 196 45.69 2.81 39.65
C LYS A 196 44.17 2.70 39.55
N SER A 197 43.44 3.80 39.79
CA SER A 197 41.98 3.87 39.89
C SER A 197 41.30 4.45 38.64
N VAL A 198 42.08 4.78 37.61
CA VAL A 198 41.61 5.48 36.41
C VAL A 198 40.89 4.53 35.44
N VAL A 199 39.72 4.94 34.93
CA VAL A 199 38.86 4.12 34.05
C VAL A 199 39.13 4.41 32.57
N GLN A 200 39.14 3.36 31.73
CA GLN A 200 39.34 3.48 30.29
C GLN A 200 38.37 4.47 29.61
N GLU A 201 38.89 5.29 28.70
CA GLU A 201 38.14 6.29 27.89
C GLU A 201 37.34 7.32 28.72
N ARG A 202 37.72 7.54 29.98
CA ARG A 202 37.09 8.54 30.83
C ARG A 202 37.68 9.93 30.62
N LEU A 203 36.81 10.85 30.21
CA LEU A 203 37.12 12.27 30.16
C LEU A 203 37.16 12.84 31.58
N SER A 204 38.20 13.64 31.87
CA SER A 204 38.36 14.40 33.12
C SER A 204 38.23 13.53 34.39
N ASP A 205 39.08 12.50 34.49
CA ASP A 205 39.18 11.70 35.70
C ASP A 205 39.75 12.54 36.87
N PRO A 206 39.07 12.60 38.04
CA PRO A 206 39.52 13.40 39.18
C PRO A 206 40.95 13.09 39.66
N GLU A 207 41.41 11.85 39.46
CA GLU A 207 42.77 11.42 39.86
C GLU A 207 43.88 12.12 39.06
N LEU A 208 43.54 12.73 37.91
CA LEU A 208 44.49 13.49 37.11
C LEU A 208 44.80 14.88 37.65
N GLU A 209 43.95 15.43 38.51
CA GLU A 209 44.14 16.78 39.05
C GLU A 209 45.51 16.96 39.69
N TYR A 210 46.05 15.87 40.24
CA TYR A 210 47.35 15.81 40.91
C TYR A 210 48.47 15.28 40.02
N CYS A 211 48.22 15.06 38.72
CA CYS A 211 49.22 14.58 37.78
C CYS A 211 50.10 15.74 37.31
N GLU A 212 51.37 15.75 37.73
CA GLU A 212 52.36 16.79 37.38
C GLU A 212 52.52 17.03 35.86
N VAL A 213 52.20 16.03 35.04
CA VAL A 213 52.30 16.11 33.58
C VAL A 213 51.07 16.74 32.92
N MET A 214 49.93 16.70 33.59
CA MET A 214 48.64 17.26 33.13
C MET A 214 48.41 18.62 33.77
N ASP A 215 49.30 19.55 33.47
CA ASP A 215 49.26 20.91 34.00
C ASP A 215 48.52 21.87 33.05
N PRO A 216 47.44 22.53 33.50
CA PRO A 216 46.73 23.56 32.75
C PRO A 216 47.64 24.72 32.30
N ASP A 217 48.64 25.08 33.09
CA ASP A 217 49.53 26.22 32.83
C ASP A 217 50.43 25.96 31.61
N ASN A 218 50.73 24.69 31.34
CA ASN A 218 51.46 24.23 30.17
C ASN A 218 50.54 23.91 28.96
N GLY A 219 49.24 24.20 29.07
CA GLY A 219 48.24 24.03 28.03
C GLY A 219 47.80 22.58 27.79
N LYS A 220 48.02 21.69 28.77
CA LYS A 220 47.59 20.28 28.74
C LYS A 220 46.37 20.12 29.66
N ILE A 221 45.19 19.98 29.05
CA ILE A 221 43.89 19.94 29.77
C ILE A 221 43.44 18.48 30.00
N PHE A 222 42.95 18.22 31.22
CA PHE A 222 42.58 16.90 31.78
C PHE A 222 41.61 16.08 30.93
N HIS A 223 42.14 15.19 30.10
CA HIS A 223 41.42 14.06 29.53
C HIS A 223 42.36 12.86 29.54
N ILE A 224 41.85 11.66 29.85
CA ILE A 224 42.60 10.41 29.62
C ILE A 224 41.90 9.67 28.51
N PHE A 225 42.66 9.30 27.48
CA PHE A 225 42.33 8.13 26.68
C PHE A 225 43.38 7.07 26.94
N PHE A 226 42.91 5.89 27.32
CA PHE A 226 43.74 4.71 27.41
C PHE A 226 43.75 4.10 26.02
N TYR A 227 44.93 4.05 25.42
CA TYR A 227 45.14 3.32 24.18
C TYR A 227 45.69 1.92 24.49
N TYR A 228 45.17 0.93 23.78
CA TYR A 228 45.93 -0.27 23.44
C TYR A 228 46.51 0.00 22.05
N TYR A 229 47.83 -0.07 21.86
CA TYR A 229 48.37 -0.13 20.50
C TYR A 229 48.76 -1.56 20.13
N LEU A 230 48.46 -1.83 18.88
CA LEU A 230 48.80 -3.02 18.13
C LEU A 230 50.26 -2.94 17.75
N ASP A 231 51.02 -3.98 18.07
CA ASP A 231 52.24 -4.24 17.33
C ASP A 231 51.81 -4.66 15.92
N ASP A 232 52.03 -3.79 14.93
CA ASP A 232 51.97 -4.20 13.54
C ASP A 232 53.19 -5.08 13.21
N LEU A 233 52.89 -6.15 12.47
CA LEU A 233 53.83 -6.86 11.59
C LEU A 233 54.24 -5.95 10.43
#